data_AF-A0A3C0S309-F1
#
_entry.id   AF-A0A3C0S309-F1
#
_cell.length_a   1.000
_cell.length_b   1.000
_cell.length_c   1.000
_cell.angle_alpha   90.00
_cell.angle_beta   90.00
_cell.angle_gamma   90.00
#
_symmetry.space_group_name_H-M   'P 1'
#
loop_
_entity.id
_entity.type
_entity.pdbx_description
1 polymer ?
#
loop_
_entity_poly.entity_id
_entity_poly.type
_entity_poly.pdbx_seq_one_letter_code
_entity_poly.pdbx_strand_id
1 'polypeptide(L)'
;YYYYFTAAQKIGVAVADLPTGPFKDSGKPLIDFKPNGVKGGQEIDPAVFNDPKSGKSYLYWGNGYLAVAELNKDMISIKRNTIKVLTPDKTFREGAYVVYRKGLYYFFWTEDDTRSENYRVRYGTATSPDGPITVPENNLVLQKDPTQGIYGTGHNSILQIPGKDEWYIVYHRFNYPKGIDMGDAAGFNREVCMDRLFFDDQGHVLPVVPTL
;
A
#
# COMPACT_ATOMS: atom_id res chain seq x y z
N TYR A 1 1.67 19.51 -3.23
CA TYR A 1 1.24 18.23 -2.67
C TYR A 1 0.10 17.66 -3.48
N TYR A 2 0.11 16.35 -3.73
CA TYR A 2 -0.95 15.62 -4.42
C TYR A 2 -1.46 14.53 -3.48
N TYR A 3 -2.75 14.58 -3.15
CA TYR A 3 -3.41 13.64 -2.28
C TYR A 3 -4.37 12.79 -3.11
N TYR A 4 -4.00 11.53 -3.32
CA TYR A 4 -4.83 10.55 -4.01
C TYR A 4 -5.74 9.86 -3.00
N PHE A 5 -7.00 9.68 -3.34
CA PHE A 5 -7.98 9.11 -2.43
C PHE A 5 -9.04 8.36 -3.20
N THR A 6 -9.82 7.54 -2.49
CA THR A 6 -10.97 6.85 -3.05
C THR A 6 -12.25 7.44 -2.49
N ALA A 7 -13.22 7.71 -3.36
CA ALA A 7 -14.60 8.01 -3.00
C ALA A 7 -15.54 7.26 -3.95
N ALA A 8 -16.57 6.60 -3.41
CA ALA A 8 -17.52 5.79 -4.18
C ALA A 8 -16.83 4.81 -5.16
N GLN A 9 -15.75 4.15 -4.71
CA GLN A 9 -14.94 3.20 -5.49
C GLN A 9 -14.36 3.80 -6.79
N LYS A 10 -14.03 5.10 -6.75
CA LYS A 10 -13.29 5.81 -7.79
C LYS A 10 -12.13 6.55 -7.15
N ILE A 11 -11.01 6.61 -7.85
CA ILE A 11 -9.81 7.29 -7.36
C ILE A 11 -9.83 8.73 -7.85
N GLY A 12 -9.78 9.68 -6.93
CA GLY A 12 -9.61 11.10 -7.17
C GLY A 12 -8.22 11.58 -6.78
N VAL A 13 -7.96 12.87 -7.03
CA VAL A 13 -6.73 13.54 -6.61
C VAL A 13 -7.05 14.98 -6.23
N ALA A 14 -6.57 15.42 -5.07
CA ALA A 14 -6.65 16.79 -4.61
C ALA A 14 -5.25 17.42 -4.50
N VAL A 15 -5.16 18.73 -4.74
CA VAL A 15 -3.90 19.48 -4.81
C VAL A 15 -3.84 20.56 -3.73
N ALA A 16 -2.69 20.72 -3.10
CA ALA A 16 -2.42 21.78 -2.12
C ALA A 16 -0.96 22.22 -2.18
N ASP A 17 -0.68 23.47 -1.79
CA ASP A 17 0.69 23.98 -1.65
C ASP A 17 1.35 23.59 -0.32
N LEU A 18 0.54 23.28 0.69
CA LEU A 18 0.98 22.85 2.02
C LEU A 18 0.50 21.41 2.31
N PRO A 19 1.24 20.62 3.11
CA PRO A 19 0.82 19.26 3.46
C PRO A 19 -0.46 19.25 4.30
N THR A 20 -0.77 20.36 4.97
CA THR A 20 -1.98 20.57 5.78
C THR A 20 -3.15 21.16 4.99
N GLY A 21 -2.99 21.37 3.67
CA GLY A 21 -4.00 22.00 2.84
C GLY A 21 -4.01 23.54 2.92
N PRO A 22 -5.09 24.19 2.40
CA PRO A 22 -6.32 23.57 1.93
C PRO A 22 -6.13 22.74 0.65
N PHE A 23 -6.76 21.56 0.60
CA PHE A 23 -6.76 20.70 -0.58
C PHE A 23 -7.92 21.07 -1.51
N LYS A 24 -7.61 21.23 -2.80
CA LYS A 24 -8.60 21.45 -3.86
C LYS A 24 -8.70 20.20 -4.72
N ASP A 25 -9.89 19.60 -4.77
CA ASP A 25 -10.17 18.44 -5.64
C ASP A 25 -9.99 18.79 -7.12
N SER A 26 -9.54 17.81 -7.93
CA SER A 26 -9.37 17.97 -9.37
C SER A 26 -10.69 18.07 -10.13
N GLY A 27 -11.82 17.76 -9.50
CA GLY A 27 -13.18 17.88 -10.03
C GLY A 27 -13.67 16.67 -10.81
N LYS A 28 -12.84 15.62 -10.98
CA LYS A 28 -13.22 14.39 -11.67
C LYS A 28 -12.36 13.21 -11.19
N PRO A 29 -12.89 11.97 -11.23
CA PRO A 29 -12.09 10.80 -10.93
C PRO A 29 -10.94 10.64 -11.94
N LEU A 30 -9.78 10.26 -11.44
CA LEU A 30 -8.60 9.86 -12.19
C LEU A 30 -8.75 8.42 -12.71
N ILE A 31 -9.28 7.53 -11.84
CA ILE A 31 -9.59 6.14 -12.16
C ILE A 31 -11.05 5.87 -11.78
N ASP A 32 -11.85 5.55 -12.78
CA ASP A 32 -13.25 5.13 -12.67
C ASP A 32 -13.57 3.94 -13.58
N PHE A 33 -12.54 3.22 -14.00
CA PHE A 33 -12.60 2.14 -14.97
C PHE A 33 -11.66 1.00 -14.55
N LYS A 34 -12.00 -0.22 -14.96
CA LYS A 34 -11.15 -1.41 -14.77
C LYS A 34 -10.06 -1.49 -15.83
N PRO A 35 -8.84 -1.93 -15.48
CA PRO A 35 -7.85 -2.33 -16.48
C PRO A 35 -8.39 -3.42 -17.42
N ASN A 36 -7.90 -3.44 -18.66
CA ASN A 36 -8.29 -4.47 -19.62
C ASN A 36 -8.03 -5.89 -19.05
N GLY A 37 -9.02 -6.77 -19.19
CA GLY A 37 -8.95 -8.16 -18.70
C GLY A 37 -9.35 -8.35 -17.23
N VAL A 38 -9.46 -7.27 -16.43
CA VAL A 38 -9.92 -7.34 -15.04
C VAL A 38 -11.45 -7.35 -15.01
N LYS A 39 -12.03 -8.44 -14.48
CA LYS A 39 -13.50 -8.63 -14.41
C LYS A 39 -14.11 -8.44 -13.02
N GLY A 40 -13.29 -8.40 -11.98
CA GLY A 40 -13.71 -8.25 -10.59
C GLY A 40 -12.93 -7.16 -9.84
N GLY A 41 -13.00 -7.18 -8.52
CA GLY A 41 -12.27 -6.23 -7.68
C GLY A 41 -12.81 -4.80 -7.72
N GLN A 42 -12.07 -3.85 -7.13
CA GLN A 42 -12.50 -2.46 -6.98
C GLN A 42 -11.36 -1.47 -7.22
N GLU A 43 -11.70 -0.27 -7.71
CA GLU A 43 -10.78 0.84 -7.96
C GLU A 43 -10.58 1.65 -6.65
N ILE A 44 -9.87 1.05 -5.70
CA ILE A 44 -9.57 1.63 -4.38
C ILE A 44 -8.07 1.57 -4.07
N ASP A 45 -7.69 2.08 -2.90
CA ASP A 45 -6.34 2.01 -2.31
C ASP A 45 -5.24 2.54 -3.23
N PRO A 46 -5.31 3.82 -3.67
CA PRO A 46 -4.26 4.41 -4.46
C PRO A 46 -2.95 4.56 -3.66
N ALA A 47 -1.85 4.12 -4.24
CA ALA A 47 -0.50 4.44 -3.77
C ALA A 47 0.30 5.13 -4.87
N VAL A 48 0.91 6.27 -4.55
CA VAL A 48 1.79 7.00 -5.46
C VAL A 48 3.24 6.73 -5.09
N PHE A 49 4.07 6.54 -6.11
CA PHE A 49 5.51 6.32 -5.96
C PHE A 49 6.26 7.17 -6.97
N ASN A 50 7.28 7.88 -6.50
CA ASN A 50 8.19 8.64 -7.37
C ASN A 50 9.47 7.81 -7.53
N ASP A 51 9.75 7.36 -8.74
CA ASP A 51 10.91 6.53 -9.04
C ASP A 51 12.18 7.40 -9.01
N PRO A 52 13.09 7.20 -8.04
CA PRO A 52 14.31 7.99 -7.95
C PRO A 52 15.28 7.71 -9.10
N LYS A 53 15.12 6.59 -9.82
CA LYS A 53 16.01 6.22 -10.92
C LYS A 53 15.67 6.95 -12.22
N SER A 54 14.38 6.99 -12.59
CA SER A 54 13.93 7.61 -13.85
C SER A 54 13.34 9.02 -13.68
N GLY A 55 12.99 9.43 -12.47
CA GLY A 55 12.25 10.67 -12.20
C GLY A 55 10.78 10.63 -12.61
N LYS A 56 10.27 9.45 -13.01
CA LYS A 56 8.84 9.24 -13.31
C LYS A 56 8.06 8.95 -12.03
N SER A 57 6.76 9.23 -12.08
CA SER A 57 5.84 8.88 -11.01
C SER A 57 4.87 7.80 -11.47
N TYR A 58 4.46 6.94 -10.55
CA TYR A 58 3.59 5.80 -10.79
C TYR A 58 2.44 5.83 -9.80
N LEU A 59 1.24 5.51 -10.27
CA LEU A 59 0.07 5.26 -9.45
C LEU A 59 -0.23 3.76 -9.46
N TYR A 60 -0.33 3.17 -8.28
CA TYR A 60 -0.78 1.80 -8.05
C TYR A 60 -2.16 1.83 -7.43
N TRP A 61 -3.00 0.84 -7.75
CA TRP A 61 -4.31 0.72 -7.13
C TRP A 61 -4.88 -0.70 -7.26
N GLY A 62 -5.91 -0.95 -6.48
CA GLY A 62 -6.84 -2.07 -6.66
C GLY A 62 -7.07 -2.90 -5.40
N ASN A 63 -8.29 -3.41 -5.30
CA ASN A 63 -8.67 -4.50 -4.42
C ASN A 63 -9.06 -5.71 -5.27
N GLY A 64 -8.52 -6.89 -4.97
CA GLY A 64 -8.64 -8.12 -5.76
C GLY A 64 -7.73 -8.19 -6.99
N TYR A 65 -7.06 -7.09 -7.34
CA TYR A 65 -6.02 -7.00 -8.35
C TYR A 65 -5.06 -5.85 -7.99
N LEU A 66 -3.83 -5.90 -8.49
CA LEU A 66 -2.90 -4.76 -8.44
C LEU A 66 -2.67 -4.23 -9.86
N ALA A 67 -2.98 -2.96 -10.09
CA ALA A 67 -2.62 -2.27 -11.33
C ALA A 67 -1.59 -1.18 -11.07
N VAL A 68 -0.88 -0.79 -12.13
CA VAL A 68 0.01 0.38 -12.15
C VAL A 68 -0.17 1.15 -13.45
N ALA A 69 0.04 2.47 -13.40
CA ALA A 69 0.26 3.31 -14.56
C ALA A 69 1.28 4.41 -14.25
N GLU A 70 2.03 4.84 -15.26
CA GLU A 70 2.84 6.05 -15.17
C GLU A 70 1.92 7.27 -15.08
N LEU A 71 2.17 8.17 -14.14
CA LEU A 71 1.52 9.49 -14.06
C LEU A 71 2.14 10.43 -15.10
N ASN A 72 1.31 11.33 -15.63
CA ASN A 72 1.84 12.48 -16.36
C ASN A 72 2.49 13.47 -15.37
N LYS A 73 3.29 14.40 -15.92
CA LYS A 73 3.99 15.42 -15.12
C LYS A 73 3.05 16.33 -14.30
N ASP A 74 1.78 16.42 -14.68
CA ASP A 74 0.76 17.19 -13.97
C ASP A 74 0.32 16.51 -12.65
N MET A 75 0.65 15.22 -12.47
CA MET A 75 0.27 14.36 -11.36
C MET A 75 -1.25 14.19 -11.17
N ILE A 76 -2.05 14.72 -12.09
CA ILE A 76 -3.52 14.68 -12.08
C ILE A 76 -4.08 13.97 -13.32
N SER A 77 -3.23 13.33 -14.10
CA SER A 77 -3.60 12.43 -15.19
C SER A 77 -2.60 11.27 -15.30
N ILE A 78 -3.05 10.12 -15.81
CA ILE A 78 -2.20 8.94 -16.07
C ILE A 78 -1.95 8.74 -17.56
N LYS A 79 -0.83 8.09 -17.89
CA LYS A 79 -0.54 7.59 -19.24
C LYS A 79 -1.25 6.26 -19.44
N ARG A 80 -2.49 6.30 -19.96
CA ARG A 80 -3.36 5.11 -20.11
C ARG A 80 -2.72 3.94 -20.86
N ASN A 81 -1.85 4.20 -21.84
CA ASN A 81 -1.14 3.16 -22.59
C ASN A 81 -0.05 2.43 -21.78
N THR A 82 0.24 2.87 -20.55
CA THR A 82 1.21 2.23 -19.64
C THR A 82 0.55 1.37 -18.58
N ILE A 83 -0.79 1.26 -18.58
CA ILE A 83 -1.53 0.47 -17.60
C ILE A 83 -1.11 -0.99 -17.70
N LYS A 84 -0.69 -1.57 -16.57
CA LYS A 84 -0.41 -2.99 -16.42
C LYS A 84 -1.14 -3.54 -15.19
N VAL A 85 -1.42 -4.84 -15.21
CA VAL A 85 -1.89 -5.61 -14.04
C VAL A 85 -0.73 -6.49 -13.58
N LEU A 86 -0.35 -6.36 -12.31
CA LEU A 86 0.84 -6.96 -11.69
C LEU A 86 0.47 -7.55 -10.32
N THR A 87 -0.73 -8.12 -10.21
CA THR A 87 -1.14 -8.90 -9.04
C THR A 87 -0.08 -9.97 -8.73
N PRO A 88 0.59 -9.93 -7.56
CA PRO A 88 1.79 -10.73 -7.32
C PRO A 88 1.47 -12.23 -7.21
N ASP A 89 0.46 -12.59 -6.41
CA ASP A 89 0.00 -13.96 -6.25
C ASP A 89 -1.43 -13.99 -5.65
N LYS A 90 -1.88 -15.18 -5.23
CA LYS A 90 -3.21 -15.42 -4.64
C LYS A 90 -3.44 -14.77 -3.27
N THR A 91 -2.39 -14.27 -2.61
CA THR A 91 -2.48 -13.63 -1.30
C THR A 91 -2.86 -12.15 -1.39
N PHE A 92 -2.77 -11.55 -2.59
CA PHE A 92 -3.10 -10.14 -2.76
C PHE A 92 -4.59 -9.89 -2.47
N ARG A 93 -4.88 -9.06 -1.47
CA ARG A 93 -6.19 -8.44 -1.29
C ARG A 93 -6.20 -7.00 -1.79
N GLU A 94 -5.42 -6.12 -1.16
CA GLU A 94 -5.51 -4.66 -1.34
C GLU A 94 -4.32 -3.94 -0.68
N GLY A 95 -4.41 -2.60 -0.53
CA GLY A 95 -3.48 -1.82 0.30
C GLY A 95 -2.02 -1.89 -0.17
N ALA A 96 -1.78 -1.76 -1.47
CA ALA A 96 -0.43 -1.83 -2.01
C ALA A 96 0.40 -0.60 -1.63
N TYR A 97 1.70 -0.78 -1.37
CA TYR A 97 2.63 0.33 -1.13
C TYR A 97 4.00 0.02 -1.74
N VAL A 98 4.66 1.01 -2.35
CA VAL A 98 5.92 0.80 -3.08
C VAL A 98 7.01 1.72 -2.55
N VAL A 99 8.19 1.15 -2.28
CA VAL A 99 9.41 1.91 -1.96
C VAL A 99 10.58 1.42 -2.78
N TYR A 100 11.60 2.26 -2.91
CA TYR A 100 12.86 1.90 -3.57
C TYR A 100 14.00 1.92 -2.57
N ARG A 101 14.81 0.87 -2.57
CA ARG A 101 15.99 0.76 -1.72
C ARG A 101 17.09 -0.03 -2.44
N LYS A 102 18.28 0.56 -2.52
CA LYS A 102 19.52 -0.09 -3.00
C LYS A 102 19.35 -0.86 -4.32
N GLY A 103 18.66 -0.29 -5.30
CA GLY A 103 18.51 -0.90 -6.63
C GLY A 103 17.22 -1.71 -6.84
N LEU A 104 16.45 -1.98 -5.78
CA LEU A 104 15.23 -2.78 -5.85
C LEU A 104 13.99 -1.96 -5.50
N TYR A 105 12.89 -2.30 -6.15
CA TYR A 105 11.54 -1.83 -5.84
C TYR A 105 10.87 -2.86 -4.94
N TYR A 106 10.44 -2.46 -3.76
CA TYR A 106 9.74 -3.31 -2.79
C TYR A 106 8.25 -2.98 -2.85
N PHE A 107 7.45 -4.00 -3.10
CA PHE A 107 5.99 -3.93 -3.16
C PHE A 107 5.45 -4.59 -1.90
N PHE A 108 4.76 -3.83 -1.08
CA PHE A 108 3.99 -4.32 0.05
C PHE A 108 2.52 -4.42 -0.36
N TRP A 109 1.80 -5.38 0.21
CA TRP A 109 0.35 -5.48 0.08
C TRP A 109 -0.23 -6.15 1.31
N THR A 110 -1.56 -6.05 1.46
CA THR A 110 -2.26 -6.75 2.54
C THR A 110 -2.98 -7.98 2.02
N GLU A 111 -2.91 -9.06 2.79
CA GLU A 111 -3.67 -10.29 2.62
C GLU A 111 -4.85 -10.32 3.59
N ASP A 112 -5.92 -11.00 3.17
CA ASP A 112 -7.16 -11.22 3.91
C ASP A 112 -8.04 -9.97 4.02
N ASP A 113 -9.20 -10.07 4.67
CA ASP A 113 -10.18 -8.99 4.83
C ASP A 113 -9.87 -8.14 6.06
N THR A 114 -10.09 -6.82 6.00
CA THR A 114 -9.83 -5.92 7.13
C THR A 114 -10.70 -6.21 8.37
N ARG A 115 -11.72 -7.05 8.30
CA ARG A 115 -12.53 -7.53 9.44
C ARG A 115 -12.01 -8.85 10.03
N SER A 116 -11.03 -9.48 9.37
CA SER A 116 -10.36 -10.68 9.86
C SER A 116 -9.22 -10.30 10.80
N GLU A 117 -9.11 -11.00 11.93
CA GLU A 117 -7.92 -10.89 12.79
C GLU A 117 -6.61 -11.30 12.08
N ASN A 118 -6.72 -12.02 10.96
CA ASN A 118 -5.58 -12.48 10.15
C ASN A 118 -5.18 -11.48 9.04
N TYR A 119 -5.80 -10.30 8.97
CA TYR A 119 -5.35 -9.22 8.09
C TYR A 119 -3.86 -8.93 8.34
N ARG A 120 -3.03 -9.07 7.29
CA ARG A 120 -1.57 -9.15 7.44
C ARG A 120 -0.81 -8.65 6.21
N VAL A 121 0.39 -8.11 6.41
CA VAL A 121 1.20 -7.50 5.35
C VAL A 121 2.18 -8.51 4.76
N ARG A 122 2.30 -8.51 3.44
CA ARG A 122 3.30 -9.25 2.69
C ARG A 122 4.14 -8.33 1.81
N TYR A 123 5.24 -8.84 1.28
CA TYR A 123 6.04 -8.11 0.30
C TYR A 123 6.52 -8.96 -0.88
N GLY A 124 7.01 -8.27 -1.90
CA GLY A 124 7.72 -8.81 -3.04
C GLY A 124 8.65 -7.74 -3.60
N THR A 125 9.49 -8.11 -4.54
CA THR A 125 10.49 -7.21 -5.13
C THR A 125 10.46 -7.23 -6.64
N ALA A 126 10.85 -6.12 -7.28
CA ALA A 126 11.12 -6.07 -8.71
C ALA A 126 12.34 -5.21 -9.01
N THR A 127 12.85 -5.33 -10.24
CA THR A 127 13.92 -4.50 -10.80
C THR A 127 13.39 -3.31 -11.63
N SER A 128 12.07 -3.19 -11.75
CA SER A 128 11.34 -2.10 -12.42
C SER A 128 10.14 -1.68 -11.56
N PRO A 129 9.73 -0.40 -11.55
CA PRO A 129 8.57 0.04 -10.78
C PRO A 129 7.25 -0.59 -11.27
N ASP A 130 7.20 -1.09 -12.50
CA ASP A 130 6.01 -1.71 -13.09
C ASP A 130 6.12 -3.24 -13.22
N GLY A 131 6.95 -3.87 -12.39
CA GLY A 131 7.10 -5.32 -12.27
C GLY A 131 7.97 -5.97 -13.36
N PRO A 132 7.90 -7.31 -13.52
CA PRO A 132 7.11 -8.24 -12.73
C PRO A 132 7.57 -8.33 -11.26
N ILE A 133 6.65 -8.66 -10.36
CA ILE A 133 6.94 -8.81 -8.92
C ILE A 133 7.40 -10.25 -8.66
N THR A 134 8.58 -10.40 -8.07
CA THR A 134 9.08 -11.66 -7.51
C THR A 134 8.68 -11.73 -6.04
N VAL A 135 7.97 -12.79 -5.67
CA VAL A 135 7.54 -13.04 -4.30
C VAL A 135 8.53 -14.01 -3.63
N PRO A 136 9.27 -13.61 -2.59
CA PRO A 136 10.15 -14.52 -1.88
C PRO A 136 9.35 -15.57 -1.10
N GLU A 137 9.95 -16.72 -0.78
CA GLU A 137 9.29 -17.78 0.00
C GLU A 137 8.86 -17.26 1.38
N ASN A 138 9.74 -16.55 2.06
CA ASN A 138 9.47 -15.87 3.33
C ASN A 138 9.08 -14.41 3.09
N ASN A 139 7.82 -14.18 2.74
CA ASN A 139 7.33 -12.84 2.41
C ASN A 139 6.37 -12.21 3.43
N LEU A 140 6.11 -12.85 4.57
CA LEU A 140 5.26 -12.29 5.60
C LEU A 140 6.01 -11.20 6.37
N VAL A 141 5.49 -9.98 6.33
CA VAL A 141 6.11 -8.80 6.95
C VAL A 141 5.54 -8.52 8.32
N LEU A 142 4.21 -8.49 8.44
CA LEU A 142 3.54 -8.08 9.68
C LEU A 142 2.28 -8.92 9.85
N GLN A 143 2.08 -9.44 11.06
CA GLN A 143 0.91 -10.25 11.42
C GLN A 143 0.49 -9.97 12.87
N LYS A 144 -0.69 -10.46 13.23
CA LYS A 144 -1.19 -10.45 14.61
C LYS A 144 -0.19 -11.04 15.61
N ASP A 145 -0.24 -10.52 16.84
CA ASP A 145 0.41 -11.11 18.01
C ASP A 145 -0.62 -11.25 19.14
N PRO A 146 -1.29 -12.43 19.22
CA PRO A 146 -2.29 -12.68 20.24
C PRO A 146 -1.75 -12.65 21.67
N THR A 147 -0.44 -12.86 21.87
CA THR A 147 0.16 -12.82 23.22
C THR A 147 0.17 -11.40 23.80
N GLN A 148 0.12 -10.39 22.93
CA GLN A 148 0.00 -8.97 23.27
C GLN A 148 -1.40 -8.41 23.01
N GLY A 149 -2.35 -9.22 22.53
CA GLY A 149 -3.70 -8.77 22.16
C GLY A 149 -3.74 -7.91 20.88
N ILE A 150 -2.78 -8.09 19.97
CA ILE A 150 -2.67 -7.34 18.71
C ILE A 150 -3.26 -8.17 17.57
N TYR A 151 -4.23 -7.61 16.82
CA TYR A 151 -4.97 -8.32 15.76
C TYR A 151 -5.23 -7.44 14.53
N GLY A 152 -5.37 -8.06 13.35
CA GLY A 152 -5.81 -7.37 12.13
C GLY A 152 -4.82 -6.30 11.63
N THR A 153 -3.54 -6.62 11.58
CA THR A 153 -2.42 -5.70 11.30
C THR A 153 -2.16 -5.54 9.80
N GLY A 154 -2.65 -4.47 9.16
CA GLY A 154 -2.51 -4.33 7.71
C GLY A 154 -2.71 -2.92 7.16
N HIS A 155 -2.90 -2.84 5.84
CA HIS A 155 -3.01 -1.62 5.03
C HIS A 155 -1.91 -0.60 5.38
N ASN A 156 -0.68 -0.98 5.05
CA ASN A 156 0.49 -0.26 5.49
C ASN A 156 0.89 0.90 4.55
N SER A 157 1.71 1.79 5.10
CA SER A 157 2.64 2.63 4.37
C SER A 157 4.03 2.46 4.96
N ILE A 158 5.07 2.85 4.21
CA ILE A 158 6.46 2.74 4.64
C ILE A 158 7.10 4.13 4.67
N LEU A 159 7.73 4.46 5.80
CA LEU A 159 8.46 5.71 6.01
C LEU A 159 9.96 5.43 6.03
N GLN A 160 10.72 6.18 5.24
CA GLN A 160 12.17 6.27 5.37
C GLN A 160 12.52 7.55 6.13
N ILE A 161 13.41 7.47 7.12
CA ILE A 161 13.97 8.68 7.74
C ILE A 161 14.83 9.41 6.69
N PRO A 162 14.60 10.71 6.44
CA PRO A 162 15.33 11.44 5.41
C PRO A 162 16.85 11.33 5.58
N GLY A 163 17.53 10.93 4.50
CA GLY A 163 18.99 10.79 4.47
C GLY A 163 19.55 9.56 5.19
N LYS A 164 18.71 8.66 5.70
CA LYS A 164 19.14 7.46 6.42
C LYS A 164 18.56 6.17 5.84
N ASP A 165 19.28 5.07 6.01
CA ASP A 165 18.76 3.72 5.74
C ASP A 165 17.99 3.19 6.96
N GLU A 166 17.10 4.02 7.52
CA GLU A 166 16.25 3.74 8.69
C GLU A 166 14.79 3.79 8.26
N TRP A 167 14.05 2.71 8.49
CA TRP A 167 12.71 2.51 7.95
C TRP A 167 11.69 2.15 9.03
N TYR A 168 10.47 2.59 8.81
CA TYR A 168 9.31 2.32 9.66
C TYR A 168 8.14 1.86 8.80
N ILE A 169 7.36 0.93 9.32
CA ILE A 169 6.05 0.56 8.78
C ILE A 169 4.99 1.29 9.61
N VAL A 170 4.08 1.99 8.93
CA VAL A 170 2.89 2.58 9.55
C VAL A 170 1.70 1.77 9.04
N TYR A 171 0.86 1.28 9.93
CA TYR A 171 -0.22 0.36 9.60
C TYR A 171 -1.40 0.59 10.54
N HIS A 172 -2.52 -0.11 10.31
CA HIS A 172 -3.59 -0.14 11.31
C HIS A 172 -3.75 -1.53 11.92
N ARG A 173 -4.33 -1.58 13.11
CA ARG A 173 -4.80 -2.81 13.77
C ARG A 173 -6.21 -2.62 14.31
N PHE A 174 -6.85 -3.70 14.76
CA PHE A 174 -8.10 -3.59 15.55
C PHE A 174 -7.85 -2.74 16.79
N ASN A 175 -8.82 -1.89 17.16
CA ASN A 175 -8.67 -1.03 18.33
C ASN A 175 -8.31 -1.84 19.59
N TYR A 176 -7.25 -1.46 20.29
CA TYR A 176 -6.79 -2.17 21.46
C TYR A 176 -7.49 -1.67 22.74
N PRO A 177 -7.84 -2.54 23.70
CA PRO A 177 -7.80 -4.01 23.65
C PRO A 177 -9.09 -4.65 23.13
N LYS A 178 -10.14 -3.87 22.84
CA LYS A 178 -11.52 -4.36 22.71
C LYS A 178 -11.93 -4.76 21.30
N GLY A 179 -11.15 -4.39 20.29
CA GLY A 179 -11.52 -4.54 18.89
C GLY A 179 -11.80 -5.98 18.50
N ILE A 180 -11.08 -6.95 19.07
CA ILE A 180 -11.30 -8.38 18.80
C ILE A 180 -12.70 -8.88 19.21
N ASP A 181 -13.30 -8.27 20.24
CA ASP A 181 -14.63 -8.66 20.75
C ASP A 181 -15.78 -8.02 19.95
N MET A 182 -15.49 -7.19 18.94
CA MET A 182 -16.49 -6.45 18.17
C MET A 182 -17.05 -7.21 16.96
N GLY A 183 -16.55 -8.42 16.67
CA GLY A 183 -16.87 -9.15 15.44
C GLY A 183 -16.52 -8.34 14.20
N ASP A 184 -17.38 -8.35 13.17
CA ASP A 184 -17.17 -7.59 11.93
C ASP A 184 -16.96 -6.08 12.15
N ALA A 185 -17.49 -5.52 13.25
CA ALA A 185 -17.30 -4.10 13.55
C ALA A 185 -15.84 -3.74 13.85
N ALA A 186 -14.99 -4.71 14.19
CA ALA A 186 -13.55 -4.52 14.38
C ALA A 186 -12.87 -3.91 13.14
N GLY A 187 -13.27 -4.34 11.94
CA GLY A 187 -12.71 -3.83 10.69
C GLY A 187 -13.04 -2.36 10.40
N PHE A 188 -14.02 -1.79 11.11
CA PHE A 188 -14.35 -0.36 11.03
C PHE A 188 -13.87 0.44 12.26
N ASN A 189 -13.39 -0.25 13.30
CA ASN A 189 -12.90 0.35 14.55
C ASN A 189 -11.43 -0.02 14.75
N ARG A 190 -10.58 0.71 14.02
CA ARG A 190 -9.14 0.45 13.91
C ARG A 190 -8.35 1.64 14.43
N GLU A 191 -7.10 1.39 14.80
CA GLU A 191 -6.16 2.42 15.24
C GLU A 191 -4.86 2.34 14.45
N VAL A 192 -4.20 3.49 14.28
CA VAL A 192 -2.93 3.60 13.55
C VAL A 192 -1.77 3.27 14.50
N CYS A 193 -0.82 2.46 14.01
CA CYS A 193 0.39 2.05 14.71
C CYS A 193 1.62 2.30 13.83
N MET A 194 2.80 2.27 14.44
CA MET A 194 4.06 2.38 13.74
C MET A 194 5.14 1.56 14.43
N ASP A 195 5.88 0.77 13.66
CA ASP A 195 7.00 -0.05 14.12
C ASP A 195 8.20 0.05 13.18
N ARG A 196 9.37 -0.38 13.64
CA ARG A 196 10.59 -0.39 12.81
C ARG A 196 10.50 -1.49 11.76
N LEU A 197 10.93 -1.16 10.55
CA LEU A 197 11.11 -2.11 9.44
C LEU A 197 12.61 -2.30 9.21
N PHE A 198 13.04 -3.56 9.13
CA PHE A 198 14.44 -3.89 8.89
C PHE A 198 14.60 -4.70 7.60
N PHE A 199 15.80 -4.59 7.03
CA PHE A 199 16.24 -5.41 5.91
C PHE A 199 17.50 -6.15 6.33
N ASP A 200 17.65 -7.40 5.89
CA ASP A 200 18.91 -8.13 6.05
C ASP A 200 19.98 -7.66 5.03
N ASP A 201 21.17 -8.24 5.12
CA ASP A 201 22.30 -7.93 4.22
C ASP A 201 22.04 -8.35 2.76
N GLN A 202 21.13 -9.30 2.53
CA GLN A 202 20.69 -9.72 1.20
C GLN A 202 19.55 -8.86 0.65
N GLY A 203 19.02 -7.93 1.46
CA GLY A 203 17.93 -7.04 1.10
C GLY A 203 16.54 -7.64 1.30
N HIS A 204 16.40 -8.79 1.98
CA HIS A 204 15.08 -9.29 2.38
C HIS A 204 14.50 -8.43 3.50
N VAL A 205 13.18 -8.25 3.47
CA VAL A 205 12.46 -7.62 4.58
C VAL A 205 12.39 -8.61 5.74
N LEU A 206 12.82 -8.18 6.93
CA LEU A 206 12.68 -8.96 8.15
C LEU A 206 11.26 -8.82 8.71
N PRO A 207 10.68 -9.88 9.29
CA PRO A 207 9.39 -9.79 9.96
C PRO A 207 9.39 -8.70 11.04
N VAL A 208 8.36 -7.87 11.03
CA VAL A 208 8.11 -6.81 12.00
C VAL A 208 7.47 -7.42 13.24
N VAL A 209 7.99 -7.04 14.41
CA VAL A 209 7.39 -7.37 15.70
C VAL A 209 6.50 -6.20 16.10
N PRO A 210 5.16 -6.32 16.07
CA PRO A 210 4.28 -5.23 16.44
C PRO A 210 4.36 -4.92 17.95
N THR A 211 4.29 -3.64 18.29
CA THR A 211 4.37 -3.18 19.69
C THR A 211 3.06 -2.54 20.19
N LEU A 212 2.92 -2.43 21.52
CA LEU A 212 1.79 -1.75 22.20
C LEU A 212 2.08 -0.27 22.45
#